data_AF-A0A444I7S9-F1
#
_entry.id   AF-A0A444I7S9-F1
#
_cell.length_a   1.000
_cell.length_b   1.000
_cell.length_c   1.000
_cell.angle_alpha   90.00
_cell.angle_beta   90.00
_cell.angle_gamma   90.00
#
_symmetry.space_group_name_H-M   'P 1'
#
loop_
_entity.id
_entity.type
_entity.pdbx_description
1 polymer ?
#
loop_
_entity_poly.entity_id
_entity_poly.type
_entity_poly.pdbx_seq_one_letter_code
_entity_poly.pdbx_strand_id
1 'polypeptide(L)' 'MFKIIHTMFSESQDQMNMALRVENPLTGMRYTFRLGLTRDTLSRLDDVEAYSRRVEGYRRSIELSANP' A
#
# COMPACT_ATOMS: atom_id res chain seq x y z
N MET A 1 12.83 5.94 17.58
CA MET A 1 11.37 5.93 17.38
C MET A 1 10.98 7.21 16.66
N PHE A 2 10.34 7.12 15.49
CA PHE A 2 9.95 8.29 14.68
C PHE A 2 8.49 8.66 14.97
N LYS A 3 8.18 9.96 14.97
CA LYS A 3 6.80 10.47 15.09
C LYS A 3 6.25 10.80 13.71
N ILE A 4 5.07 10.27 13.38
CA ILE A 4 4.36 10.66 12.16
C ILE A 4 3.81 12.08 12.36
N ILE A 5 4.10 12.97 11.42
CA ILE A 5 3.60 14.35 11.42
C ILE A 5 2.45 14.51 10.43
N HIS A 6 2.59 13.92 9.25
CA HIS A 6 1.64 14.14 8.17
C HIS A 6 1.57 12.91 7.28
N THR A 7 0.35 12.57 6.89
CA THR A 7 0.08 11.56 5.88
C THR A 7 -0.75 12.21 4.79
N MET A 8 -0.30 12.12 3.55
CA MET A 8 -1.02 12.62 2.39
C MET A 8 -1.30 11.47 1.44
N PHE A 9 -2.53 11.39 0.97
CA PHE A 9 -2.95 10.49 -0.09
C PHE A 9 -3.40 11.32 -1.29
N SER A 10 -2.99 10.92 -2.49
CA SER A 10 -3.46 11.48 -3.74
C SER A 10 -3.80 10.32 -4.66
N GLU A 11 -5.09 10.21 -4.97
CA GLU A 11 -5.62 9.18 -5.86
C GLU A 11 -6.03 9.83 -7.18
N SER A 12 -5.74 9.13 -8.27
CA SER A 12 -6.23 9.39 -9.61
C SER A 12 -6.62 8.05 -10.25
N GLN A 13 -7.29 8.09 -11.39
CA GLN A 13 -7.87 6.91 -12.05
C GLN A 13 -6.94 5.69 -12.13
N ASP A 14 -5.65 5.93 -12.42
CA ASP A 14 -4.65 4.87 -12.58
C ASP A 14 -3.43 5.03 -11.67
N GLN A 15 -3.46 5.95 -10.71
CA GLN A 15 -2.35 6.15 -9.79
C GLN A 15 -2.81 6.44 -8.37
N MET A 16 -2.15 5.79 -7.41
CA MET A 16 -2.28 6.08 -6.00
C MET A 16 -0.92 6.50 -5.46
N ASN A 17 -0.85 7.68 -4.88
CA ASN A 17 0.34 8.22 -4.24
C ASN A 17 0.10 8.38 -2.75
N MET A 18 1.07 7.95 -1.95
CA MET A 18 1.13 8.15 -0.51
C MET A 18 2.43 8.86 -0.15
N ALA A 19 2.33 9.91 0.67
CA ALA A 19 3.48 10.54 1.30
C ALA A 19 3.33 10.49 2.82
N LEU A 20 4.37 9.99 3.50
CA LEU A 20 4.47 9.94 4.95
C LEU A 20 5.62 10.84 5.40
N ARG A 21 5.30 11.89 6.15
CA ARG A 21 6.29 12.73 6.80
C ARG A 21 6.46 12.31 8.24
N VAL A 22 7.71 12.02 8.63
CA VAL A 22 8.07 11.69 10.00
C VAL A 22 9.13 12.64 10.54
N GLU A 23 9.22 12.74 11.85
CA GLU A 23 10.25 13.47 12.56
C GLU A 23 10.93 12.58 13.58
N ASN A 24 12.24 12.72 13.69
CA ASN A 24 12.99 12.17 14.80
C ASN A 24 12.88 13.14 15.99
N PRO A 25 12.17 12.77 17.07
CA PRO A 25 11.96 13.67 18.21
C PRO A 25 13.25 13.99 18.97
N LEU A 26 14.32 13.20 18.80
CA LEU A 26 15.60 13.42 19.47
C LEU A 26 16.49 14.44 18.74
N THR A 27 16.38 14.53 17.42
CA THR A 27 17.23 15.41 16.59
C THR A 27 16.47 16.53 15.90
N GLY A 28 15.13 16.51 15.91
CA GLY A 28 14.27 17.44 15.17
C GLY A 28 14.30 17.24 13.64
N MET A 29 15.07 16.26 13.14
CA MET A 29 15.21 16.01 11.71
C MET A 29 13.92 15.43 11.13
N ARG A 30 13.55 15.91 9.94
CA ARG A 30 12.33 15.52 9.24
C ARG A 30 12.63 14.73 7.99
N TYR A 31 11.90 13.64 7.79
CA TYR A 31 12.04 12.74 6.66
C TYR A 31 10.69 12.60 5.96
N THR A 32 10.72 12.41 4.64
CA THR A 32 9.53 12.16 3.84
C THR A 32 9.71 10.87 3.05
N PHE A 33 8.86 9.89 3.31
CA PHE A 33 8.74 8.68 2.51
C PHE A 33 7.64 8.88 1.48
N ARG A 34 7.91 8.51 0.22
CA ARG A 34 6.94 8.58 -0.86
C ARG A 34 6.79 7.19 -1.46
N LEU A 35 5.55 6.75 -1.63
CA LEU A 35 5.21 5.49 -2.25
C LEU A 35 4.16 5.77 -3.33
N GLY A 36 4.43 5.32 -4.55
CA GLY A 36 3.54 5.47 -5.69
C GLY A 36 3.18 4.10 -6.24
N LEU A 37 1.89 3.87 -6.47
CA LEU A 37 1.36 2.71 -7.16
C LEU A 37 0.74 3.21 -8.46
N THR A 38 1.14 2.61 -9.58
CA THR A 38 0.48 2.83 -10.87
C THR A 38 -0.33 1.56 -11.18
N ARG A 39 -1.61 1.74 -11.44
CA ARG A 39 -2.48 0.68 -11.93
C ARG A 39 -2.12 0.42 -13.38
N ASP A 40 -1.63 -0.78 -13.66
CA ASP A 40 -1.50 -1.22 -15.04
C ASP A 40 -2.90 -1.60 -15.56
N THR A 41 -3.42 -0.86 -16.53
CA THR A 41 -4.64 -1.21 -17.26
C THR A 41 -4.37 -2.33 -18.26
N LEU A 42 -3.94 -3.49 -17.79
CA LEU A 42 -4.00 -4.71 -18.58
C LEU A 42 -5.46 -5.16 -18.65
N SER A 43 -6.14 -4.75 -19.73
CA SER A 43 -7.45 -5.23 -20.17
C SER A 43 -7.36 -6.69 -20.65
N ARG A 44 -6.98 -7.58 -19.73
CA ARG A 44 -7.22 -9.03 -19.79
C ARG A 44 -7.39 -9.51 -18.35
N LEU A 45 -8.55 -9.20 -17.77
CA LEU A 45 -9.15 -10.12 -16.83
C LEU A 45 -9.53 -11.36 -17.64
N ASP A 46 -8.54 -12.19 -17.96
CA ASP A 46 -8.78 -13.60 -18.22
C ASP A 46 -9.41 -14.14 -16.94
N ASP A 47 -10.70 -14.37 -17.07
CA ASP A 47 -11.57 -15.06 -16.14
C ASP A 47 -11.65 -14.43 -14.73
N VAL A 48 -12.75 -13.73 -14.45
CA VAL A 48 -13.09 -13.20 -13.11
C VAL A 48 -12.96 -14.29 -12.03
N GLU A 49 -13.16 -15.56 -12.41
CA GLU A 49 -13.01 -16.72 -11.55
C GLU A 49 -11.54 -17.00 -11.15
N ALA A 50 -10.57 -16.73 -12.03
CA ALA A 50 -9.14 -16.85 -11.72
C ALA A 50 -8.66 -15.73 -10.80
N TYR A 51 -9.19 -14.51 -10.96
CA TYR A 51 -8.94 -13.41 -10.04
C TYR A 51 -9.48 -13.71 -8.64
N SER A 52 -10.74 -14.12 -8.53
CA SER A 52 -11.37 -14.48 -7.25
C SER A 52 -10.62 -15.59 -6.51
N ARG A 53 -10.15 -16.63 -7.23
CA ARG A 53 -9.32 -17.70 -6.64
C ARG A 53 -7.99 -17.18 -6.08
N ARG A 54 -7.32 -16.23 -6.75
CA ARG A 54 -6.07 -15.64 -6.26
C ARG A 54 -6.28 -14.78 -5.03
N VAL A 55 -7.32 -13.95 -5.02
CA VAL A 55 -7.68 -13.12 -3.86
C VAL A 55 -8.00 -13.96 -2.64
N GLU A 56 -8.78 -15.04 -2.82
CA GLU A 56 -9.11 -15.97 -1.73
C GLU A 56 -7.87 -16.74 -1.21
N GLY A 57 -6.93 -17.06 -2.10
CA GLY A 57 -5.63 -17.61 -1.72
C GLY A 57 -4.82 -16.64 -0.84
N TYR A 58 -4.72 -15.37 -1.25
CA TYR A 58 -4.03 -14.35 -0.45
C TYR A 58 -4.70 -14.10 0.89
N ARG A 59 -6.05 -14.08 0.93
CA ARG A 59 -6.81 -13.93 2.18
C ARG A 59 -6.45 -15.03 3.18
N ARG A 60 -6.46 -16.30 2.75
CA ARG A 60 -6.08 -17.43 3.60
C ARG A 60 -4.62 -17.41 4.04
N SER A 61 -3.69 -17.05 3.16
CA SER A 61 -2.28 -16.96 3.54
C SER A 61 -2.02 -15.87 4.56
N ILE A 62 -2.73 -14.73 4.46
CA ILE A 62 -2.64 -13.64 5.44
C ILE A 62 -3.23 -14.09 6.79
N GLU A 63 -4.40 -14.73 6.79
CA GLU A 63 -5.04 -15.26 8.00
C GLU A 63 -4.16 -16.30 8.71
N LEU A 64 -3.52 -17.21 7.96
CA LEU A 64 -2.56 -18.19 8.50
C LEU A 64 -1.25 -17.57 9.00
N SER A 65 -0.81 -16.47 8.40
CA SER A 65 0.38 -15.73 8.88
C SER A 65 0.10 -14.87 10.11
N ALA A 66 -1.17 -14.48 10.31
CA ALA A 66 -1.61 -13.67 11.45
C ALA A 66 -1.96 -14.52 12.68
N ASN A 67 -2.27 -15.80 12.49
CA ASN A 67 -2.46 -16.81 13.55
C ASN A 67 -1.66 -18.08 13.20
N PRO A 68 -0.38 -18.18 13.59
CA PRO A 68 0.42 -19.40 13.44
C PRO A 68 -0.06 -20.55 14.34
#